data_AF-X0YFP1-F1
#
_entry.id   AF-X0YFP1-F1
#
_cell.length_a   1.000
_cell.length_b   1.000
_cell.length_c   1.000
_cell.angle_alpha   90.00
_cell.angle_beta   90.00
_cell.angle_gamma   90.00
#
_symmetry.space_group_name_H-M   'P 1'
#
loop_
_entity.id
_entity.type
_entity.pdbx_description
1 polymer ?
#
loop_
_entity_poly.entity_id
_entity_poly.type
_entity_poly.pdbx_seq_one_letter_code
_entity_poly.pdbx_strand_id
1 'polypeptide(L)'
;MPLTGIEIFKLLPKTNCGECGVPTCLAFAMNLAAGKAELSACPYVSEEARAKLEEASAPPIKPVTIGVGDRALKVGGETVMFRHEKRFENPPGFAILITNAMEESEIDARLERSKLQYERVGLTL
;
A
#
# COMPACT_ATOMS: atom_id res chain seq x y z
N MET A 1 -1.87 -1.68 -10.60
CA MET A 1 -0.92 -0.85 -11.38
C MET A 1 -1.68 -0.22 -12.54
N PRO A 2 -1.26 0.95 -13.06
CA PRO A 2 -1.86 1.52 -14.27
C PRO A 2 -1.63 0.64 -15.51
N LEU A 3 -0.56 -0.15 -15.54
CA LEU A 3 -0.31 -1.12 -16.61
C LEU A 3 -1.23 -2.33 -16.51
N THR A 4 -1.80 -2.72 -17.65
CA THR A 4 -2.52 -3.96 -17.83
C THR A 4 -1.56 -5.15 -17.81
N GLY A 5 -2.06 -6.34 -17.46
CA GLY A 5 -1.21 -7.54 -17.48
C GLY A 5 -0.66 -7.88 -18.88
N ILE A 6 -1.32 -7.42 -19.95
CA ILE A 6 -0.80 -7.58 -21.32
C ILE A 6 0.42 -6.69 -21.55
N GLU A 7 0.40 -5.44 -21.07
CA GLU A 7 1.53 -4.52 -21.20
C GLU A 7 2.74 -5.00 -20.39
N ILE A 8 2.50 -5.51 -19.18
CA ILE A 8 3.54 -6.13 -18.36
C ILE A 8 4.12 -7.35 -19.07
N PHE A 9 3.28 -8.23 -19.62
CA PHE A 9 3.73 -9.42 -20.35
C PHE A 9 4.64 -9.11 -21.54
N LYS A 10 4.43 -7.98 -22.23
CA LYS A 10 5.30 -7.54 -23.34
C LYS A 10 6.74 -7.31 -22.90
N LEU A 11 6.94 -6.86 -21.66
CA LEU A 11 8.24 -6.54 -21.05
C LEU A 11 8.90 -7.74 -20.35
N LEU A 12 8.17 -8.84 -20.15
CA LEU A 12 8.70 -10.05 -19.53
C LEU A 12 9.52 -10.90 -20.52
N PRO A 13 10.41 -11.78 -20.01
CA PRO A 13 11.29 -12.61 -20.85
C PRO A 13 10.58 -13.75 -21.61
N LYS A 14 9.29 -14.01 -21.33
CA LYS A 14 8.44 -15.01 -22.02
C LYS A 14 8.98 -16.44 -21.99
N THR A 15 9.82 -16.78 -21.01
CA THR A 15 10.40 -18.12 -20.87
C THR A 15 9.42 -19.16 -20.33
N ASN A 16 8.38 -18.74 -19.60
CA ASN A 16 7.44 -19.61 -18.90
C ASN A 16 8.13 -20.68 -18.01
N CYS A 17 9.27 -20.33 -17.40
CA CYS A 17 10.10 -21.23 -16.60
C CYS A 17 9.45 -21.70 -15.28
N GLY A 18 8.48 -20.96 -14.74
CA GLY A 18 7.83 -21.29 -13.48
C GLY A 18 8.59 -20.88 -12.21
N GLU A 19 9.81 -20.34 -12.33
CA GLU A 19 10.66 -19.99 -11.17
C GLU A 19 10.11 -18.85 -10.30
N CYS A 20 9.16 -18.07 -10.84
CA CYS A 20 8.42 -17.05 -10.09
C CYS A 20 7.19 -17.60 -9.34
N GLY A 21 7.03 -18.93 -9.26
CA GLY A 21 5.95 -19.59 -8.53
C GLY A 21 4.61 -19.68 -9.27
N VAL A 22 4.57 -19.32 -10.56
CA VAL A 22 3.36 -19.37 -11.41
C VAL A 22 3.66 -20.01 -12.76
N PRO A 23 2.70 -20.72 -13.37
CA PRO A 23 2.96 -21.59 -14.52
C PRO A 23 3.34 -20.87 -15.82
N THR A 24 3.02 -19.58 -15.96
CA THR A 24 3.30 -18.81 -17.19
C THR A 24 3.70 -17.38 -16.87
N CYS A 25 4.47 -16.76 -17.76
CA CYS A 25 4.78 -15.34 -17.69
C CYS A 25 3.51 -14.46 -17.79
N LEU A 26 2.47 -14.93 -18.48
CA LEU A 26 1.19 -14.21 -18.53
C LEU A 26 0.49 -14.23 -17.16
N ALA A 27 0.49 -15.38 -16.47
CA ALA A 27 -0.04 -15.48 -15.11
C ALA A 27 0.75 -14.57 -14.15
N PHE A 28 2.08 -14.54 -14.29
CA PHE A 28 2.93 -13.62 -13.52
C PHE A 28 2.58 -12.15 -13.78
N ALA A 29 2.40 -11.78 -15.04
CA ALA A 29 2.03 -10.42 -15.43
C ALA A 29 0.65 -10.00 -14.86
N MET A 30 -0.33 -10.91 -14.83
CA MET A 30 -1.63 -10.64 -14.21
C MET A 30 -1.54 -10.48 -12.69
N ASN A 31 -0.71 -11.29 -12.02
CA ASN A 31 -0.48 -11.15 -10.58
C ASN A 31 0.25 -9.85 -10.24
N LEU A 32 1.22 -9.43 -11.06
CA LEU A 32 1.87 -8.13 -10.93
C LEU A 32 0.87 -6.98 -11.11
N ALA A 33 0.05 -7.00 -12.16
CA ALA A 33 -0.96 -5.95 -12.40
C ALA A 33 -1.93 -5.80 -11.23
N ALA A 34 -2.31 -6.93 -10.61
CA ALA A 34 -3.19 -6.99 -9.45
C ALA A 34 -2.49 -6.66 -8.11
N GLY A 35 -1.16 -6.50 -8.07
CA GLY A 35 -0.38 -6.27 -6.86
C GLY A 35 -0.27 -7.48 -5.93
N LYS A 36 -0.38 -8.70 -6.49
CA LYS A 36 -0.29 -9.98 -5.75
C LYS A 36 1.09 -10.63 -5.82
N ALA A 37 2.00 -10.06 -6.63
CA ALA A 37 3.37 -10.53 -6.79
C ALA A 37 4.31 -9.32 -6.89
N GLU A 38 5.58 -9.53 -6.58
CA GLU A 38 6.64 -8.54 -6.75
C GLU A 38 7.50 -8.88 -7.98
N LEU A 39 8.02 -7.85 -8.65
CA LEU A 39 8.85 -8.02 -9.85
C LEU A 39 10.17 -8.76 -9.54
N SER A 40 10.66 -8.61 -8.31
CA SER A 40 11.83 -9.31 -7.75
C SER A 40 11.71 -10.85 -7.81
N ALA A 41 10.50 -11.40 -7.91
CA ALA A 41 10.27 -12.84 -7.99
C ALA A 41 10.66 -13.44 -9.35
N CYS A 42 10.87 -12.64 -10.40
CA CYS A 42 11.34 -13.15 -11.69
C CYS A 42 12.85 -12.93 -11.84
N PRO A 43 13.68 -14.00 -11.85
CA PRO A 43 15.14 -13.86 -11.91
C PRO A 43 15.65 -13.43 -13.29
N TYR A 44 14.80 -13.47 -14.32
CA TYR A 44 15.17 -13.23 -15.72
C TYR A 44 14.66 -11.89 -16.28
N VAL A 45 14.12 -11.01 -15.44
CA VAL A 45 13.72 -9.67 -15.86
C VAL A 45 14.96 -8.83 -16.15
N SER A 46 15.00 -8.19 -17.32
CA SER A 46 16.08 -7.26 -17.66
C SER A 46 15.98 -5.99 -16.82
N GLU A 47 17.12 -5.35 -16.58
CA GLU A 47 17.19 -4.11 -15.81
C GLU A 47 16.39 -2.97 -16.46
N GLU A 48 16.35 -2.92 -17.79
CA GLU A 48 15.52 -1.95 -18.54
C GLU A 48 14.02 -2.21 -18.34
N ALA A 49 13.58 -3.48 -18.40
CA ALA A 49 12.19 -3.84 -18.13
C ALA A 49 11.82 -3.53 -16.68
N ARG A 50 12.77 -3.74 -15.75
CA ARG A 50 12.61 -3.42 -14.34
C ARG A 50 12.37 -1.94 -14.11
N ALA A 51 13.20 -1.07 -14.68
CA ALA A 51 13.04 0.38 -14.55
C ALA A 51 11.67 0.86 -15.07
N LYS A 52 11.26 0.41 -16.26
CA LYS A 52 9.96 0.78 -16.86
C LYS A 52 8.77 0.30 -16.03
N LEU A 53 8.86 -0.93 -15.50
CA LEU A 53 7.79 -1.50 -14.67
C LEU A 53 7.73 -0.84 -13.30
N GLU A 54 8.86 -0.55 -12.66
CA GLU A 54 8.92 0.14 -11.37
C GLU A 54 8.34 1.56 -11.48
N GLU A 55 8.78 2.33 -12.48
CA GLU A 55 8.26 3.68 -12.75
C GLU A 55 6.75 3.68 -12.99
N ALA A 56 6.26 2.79 -13.84
CA ALA A 56 4.84 2.69 -14.13
C ALA A 56 4.02 2.11 -12.97
N SER A 57 4.63 1.32 -12.09
CA SER A 57 3.95 0.72 -10.93
C SER A 57 3.83 1.65 -9.73
N ALA A 58 4.58 2.76 -9.72
CA ALA A 58 4.62 3.68 -8.60
C ALA A 58 3.19 4.18 -8.29
N PRO A 59 2.74 4.07 -7.02
CA PRO A 59 1.41 4.51 -6.66
C PRO A 59 1.26 6.03 -6.90
N PRO A 60 0.12 6.50 -7.44
CA PRO A 60 -0.12 7.93 -7.68
C PRO A 60 0.03 8.76 -6.40
N ILE A 61 -0.35 8.16 -5.27
CA ILE A 61 -0.22 8.75 -3.94
C ILE A 61 0.85 7.96 -3.17
N LYS A 62 1.96 8.61 -2.85
CA LYS A 62 3.03 7.97 -2.06
C LYS A 62 2.52 7.63 -0.65
N PRO A 63 2.76 6.41 -0.15
CA PRO A 63 2.48 6.08 1.24
C PRO A 63 3.48 6.79 2.16
N VAL A 64 2.99 7.27 3.31
CA VAL A 64 3.78 7.92 4.36
C VAL A 64 3.47 7.24 5.69
N THR A 65 4.51 7.02 6.48
CA THR A 65 4.38 6.48 7.85
C THR A 65 4.64 7.59 8.86
N ILE A 66 3.70 7.75 9.80
CA ILE A 66 3.77 8.70 10.91
C ILE A 66 4.00 7.90 12.20
N GLY A 67 5.11 8.16 12.90
CA GLY A 67 5.50 7.42 14.10
C GLY A 67 6.38 6.19 13.83
N VAL A 68 6.61 5.38 14.86
CA VAL A 68 7.50 4.20 14.84
C VAL A 68 6.91 3.04 15.66
N GLY A 69 7.34 1.81 15.37
CA GLY A 69 6.92 0.60 16.10
C GLY A 69 5.45 0.24 15.89
N ASP A 70 4.85 -0.45 16.86
CA ASP A 70 3.50 -1.03 16.76
C ASP A 70 2.37 0.01 16.65
N ARG A 71 2.67 1.28 16.94
CA ARG A 71 1.73 2.40 16.86
C ARG A 71 1.93 3.29 15.64
N ALA A 72 2.82 2.91 14.72
CA ALA A 72 3.05 3.67 13.50
C ALA A 72 1.80 3.66 12.60
N LEU A 73 1.36 4.85 12.19
CA LEU A 73 0.23 5.01 11.29
C LEU A 73 0.74 5.15 9.85
N LYS A 74 0.30 4.26 8.97
CA LYS A 74 0.54 4.38 7.53
C LYS A 74 -0.67 5.03 6.85
N VAL A 75 -0.43 6.07 6.06
CA VAL A 75 -1.45 6.78 5.26
C VAL A 75 -1.00 6.95 3.81
N GLY A 76 -1.92 7.26 2.90
CA GLY A 76 -1.63 7.39 1.46
C GLY A 76 -1.57 6.02 0.78
N GLY A 77 -0.89 5.92 -0.37
CA GLY A 77 -0.82 4.66 -1.12
C GLY A 77 -2.10 4.29 -1.89
N GLU A 78 -3.10 5.17 -1.93
CA GLU A 78 -4.37 4.90 -2.60
C GLU A 78 -4.22 4.91 -4.14
N THR A 79 -4.98 4.02 -4.78
CA THR A 79 -4.93 3.82 -6.24
C THR A 79 -6.28 4.00 -6.94
N VAL A 80 -7.36 4.23 -6.20
CA VAL A 80 -8.72 4.33 -6.73
C VAL A 80 -9.49 5.49 -6.09
N MET A 81 -10.41 6.07 -6.85
CA MET A 81 -11.32 7.11 -6.33
C MET A 81 -12.54 6.49 -5.64
N PHE A 82 -12.99 5.33 -6.13
CA PHE A 82 -14.17 4.65 -5.62
C PHE A 82 -13.85 3.25 -5.13
N ARG A 83 -14.34 2.92 -3.94
CA ARG A 83 -14.08 1.62 -3.28
C ARG A 83 -14.58 0.39 -4.03
N HIS A 84 -15.45 0.53 -5.02
CA HIS A 84 -15.97 -0.61 -5.79
C HIS A 84 -15.11 -0.95 -7.00
N GLU A 85 -14.20 -0.06 -7.40
CA GLU A 85 -13.20 -0.33 -8.45
C GLU A 85 -12.11 -1.27 -7.91
N LYS A 86 -11.74 -1.11 -6.63
CA LYS A 86 -10.80 -1.98 -5.92
C LYS A 86 -11.03 -1.95 -4.40
N ARG A 87 -10.05 -1.48 -3.62
CA ARG A 87 -10.08 -1.36 -2.16
C ARG A 87 -9.32 -0.09 -1.79
N PHE A 88 -9.75 0.58 -0.73
CA PHE A 88 -8.90 1.58 -0.07
C PHE A 88 -7.84 0.88 0.76
N GLU A 89 -6.59 1.27 0.58
CA GLU A 89 -5.45 0.52 1.08
C GLU A 89 -5.13 0.83 2.55
N ASN A 90 -5.15 2.11 2.95
CA ASN A 90 -4.79 2.52 4.31
C ASN A 90 -5.93 3.31 4.97
N PRO A 91 -6.42 2.89 6.16
CA PRO A 91 -7.43 3.65 6.91
C PRO A 91 -6.98 5.09 7.23
N PRO A 92 -7.92 6.05 7.33
CA PRO A 92 -7.59 7.40 7.73
C PRO A 92 -7.12 7.45 9.20
N GLY A 93 -6.10 8.28 9.46
CA GLY A 93 -5.71 8.62 10.82
C GLY A 93 -6.66 9.63 11.44
N PHE A 94 -7.02 9.40 12.70
CA PHE A 94 -7.69 10.39 13.54
C PHE A 94 -6.67 11.04 14.47
N ALA A 95 -6.74 12.36 14.60
CA ALA A 95 -5.86 13.13 15.47
C ALA A 95 -6.68 14.13 16.28
N ILE A 96 -6.22 14.42 17.50
CA ILE A 96 -6.82 15.43 18.38
C ILE A 96 -5.85 16.60 18.48
N LEU A 97 -6.35 17.80 18.21
CA LEU A 97 -5.56 19.03 18.32
C LEU A 97 -5.37 19.40 19.80
N ILE A 98 -4.11 19.47 20.20
CA ILE A 98 -3.65 19.99 21.48
C ILE A 98 -2.62 21.07 21.18
N THR A 99 -2.77 22.24 21.79
CA THR A 99 -1.86 23.38 21.57
C THR A 99 -1.23 23.80 22.90
N ASN A 100 -0.07 24.44 22.82
CA ASN A 100 0.63 25.00 23.97
C ASN A 100 0.03 26.31 24.50
N ALA A 101 -1.06 26.81 23.91
CA ALA A 101 -1.80 27.97 24.38
C ALA A 101 -2.92 27.59 25.37
N MET A 102 -3.15 26.29 25.59
CA MET A 102 -4.12 25.77 26.54
C MET A 102 -3.53 25.72 27.95
N GLU A 103 -4.39 25.89 28.97
CA GLU A 103 -4.02 25.62 30.35
C GLU A 103 -3.64 24.14 30.54
N GLU A 104 -2.69 23.86 31.42
CA GLU A 104 -2.16 22.51 31.67
C GLU A 104 -3.29 21.52 32.04
N SER A 105 -4.23 21.94 32.87
CA SER A 105 -5.40 21.13 33.24
C SER A 105 -6.29 20.72 32.05
N GLU A 106 -6.39 21.56 31.02
CA GLU A 106 -7.16 21.26 29.80
C GLU A 106 -6.36 20.35 28.86
N ILE A 107 -5.04 20.49 28.83
CA ILE A 107 -4.14 19.57 28.10
C ILE A 107 -4.30 18.16 28.69
N ASP A 108 -4.20 18.02 30.01
CA ASP A 108 -4.33 16.73 30.71
C ASP A 108 -5.71 16.11 30.47
N ALA A 109 -6.77 16.90 30.57
CA ALA A 109 -8.13 16.43 30.30
C ALA A 109 -8.29 15.94 28.85
N ARG A 110 -7.66 16.60 27.87
CA ARG A 110 -7.67 16.16 26.45
C ARG A 110 -6.84 14.91 26.23
N LEU A 111 -5.68 14.80 26.85
CA LEU A 111 -4.84 13.60 26.78
C LEU A 111 -5.59 12.40 27.35
N GLU A 112 -6.31 12.56 28.46
CA GLU A 112 -7.12 11.47 29.01
C GLU A 112 -8.27 11.09 28.06
N ARG A 113 -8.99 12.09 27.53
CA ARG A 113 -10.02 11.88 26.52
C ARG A 113 -9.49 11.30 25.20
N SER A 114 -8.19 11.39 24.93
CA SER A 114 -7.58 10.86 23.69
C SER A 114 -7.40 9.34 23.69
N LYS A 115 -7.56 8.68 24.84
CA LYS A 115 -7.51 7.22 24.98
C LYS A 115 -8.80 6.56 24.46
N LEU A 116 -9.22 6.96 23.27
CA LEU A 116 -10.41 6.44 22.61
C LEU A 116 -10.07 5.07 22.00
N GLN A 117 -10.69 4.02 22.53
CA GLN A 117 -10.68 2.68 21.96
C GLN A 117 -12.09 2.14 21.92
N TYR A 118 -12.45 1.51 20.80
CA TYR A 118 -13.79 0.98 20.60
C TYR A 118 -13.72 -0.48 20.14
N GLU A 119 -14.55 -1.34 20.74
CA GLU A 119 -14.75 -2.68 20.21
C GLU A 119 -15.81 -2.65 19.10
N ARG A 120 -15.44 -3.09 17.91
CA ARG A 120 -16.35 -3.20 16.77
C ARG A 120 -16.22 -4.56 16.11
N VAL A 121 -17.18 -5.45 16.38
CA VAL A 121 -17.26 -6.80 15.80
C VAL A 121 -15.97 -7.61 16.07
N GLY A 122 -15.53 -7.63 17.34
CA GLY A 122 -14.33 -8.36 17.77
C GLY A 122 -12.99 -7.72 17.36
N LEU A 123 -12.99 -6.52 16.79
CA LEU A 123 -11.81 -5.72 16.53
C LEU A 123 -11.73 -4.55 17.51
N THR A 124 -10.56 -4.30 18.08
CA THR A 124 -10.26 -3.07 18.81
C THR A 124 -9.83 -2.00 17.81
N LEU A 125 -10.58 -0.91 17.74
CA LEU A 125 -10.30 0.29 16.93
C LEU A 125 -9.70 1.40 17.77
#